data_AF-A0A5E4TD82-F1
#
_entry.id   AF-A0A5E4TD82-F1
#
_cell.length_a   1.000
_cell.length_b   1.000
_cell.length_c   1.000
_cell.angle_alpha   90.00
_cell.angle_beta   90.00
_cell.angle_gamma   90.00
#
_symmetry.space_group_name_H-M   'P 1'
#
loop_
_entity.id
_entity.type
_entity.pdbx_description
1 polymer ?
#
loop_
_entity_poly.entity_id
_entity_poly.type
_entity_poly.pdbx_seq_one_letter_code
_entity_poly.pdbx_strand_id
1 'polypeptide(L)'
;MKVWSDSFAGNAAMDAQFAFGKPDAQSHVALSQNKNPHLAWSDVPAGTRSFVVICTDSDVPSQGDDVNKEGREVPADLPRVDFYHWVLVDVPASVSEIPAASHSNHVTPRGKFGPDALDGMRHGVNDYTAWFAGDDTMKGDYYGYDGPCPPWNDTIVHHYHFTVYALDIERVPLEGRFGGDDVLAAIKPHVLGSASVTGTYTLNPKAA
;
A
#
# COMPACT_ATOMS: atom_id res chain seq x y z
N MET A 1 -7.27 -10.46 17.15
CA MET A 1 -7.34 -9.08 16.65
C MET A 1 -8.24 -8.98 15.43
N LYS A 2 -8.78 -7.78 15.22
CA LYS A 2 -9.61 -7.40 14.07
C LYS A 2 -9.04 -6.13 13.45
N VAL A 3 -9.20 -5.97 12.14
CA VAL A 3 -8.84 -4.77 11.39
C VAL A 3 -10.02 -4.38 10.51
N TRP A 4 -10.32 -3.08 10.41
CA TRP A 4 -11.34 -2.55 9.52
C TRP A 4 -10.95 -1.17 9.01
N SER A 5 -11.75 -0.65 8.07
CA SER A 5 -11.66 0.71 7.56
C SER A 5 -13.05 1.36 7.56
N ASP A 6 -13.10 2.65 7.88
CA ASP A 6 -14.29 3.48 7.66
C ASP A 6 -14.26 4.15 6.27
N SER A 7 -13.13 3.99 5.55
CA SER A 7 -12.96 4.49 4.17
C SER A 7 -13.50 3.53 3.12
N PHE A 8 -13.62 2.24 3.44
CA PHE A 8 -14.20 1.21 2.57
C PHE A 8 -14.63 -0.01 3.40
N ALA A 9 -15.65 -0.73 2.94
CA ALA A 9 -16.00 -2.05 3.50
C ALA A 9 -15.05 -3.13 2.96
N GLY A 10 -14.83 -4.21 3.71
CA GLY A 10 -13.97 -5.31 3.27
C GLY A 10 -14.43 -5.91 1.94
N ASN A 11 -13.48 -6.07 1.01
CA ASN A 11 -13.65 -6.49 -0.38
C ASN A 11 -14.52 -5.54 -1.25
N ALA A 12 -14.77 -4.32 -0.80
CA ALA A 12 -15.45 -3.31 -1.60
C ALA A 12 -14.46 -2.42 -2.37
N ALA A 13 -14.96 -1.79 -3.44
CA ALA A 13 -14.20 -0.82 -4.22
C ALA A 13 -13.80 0.39 -3.35
N MET A 14 -12.53 0.76 -3.41
CA MET A 14 -12.00 1.96 -2.77
C MET A 14 -12.34 3.20 -3.58
N ASP A 15 -12.70 4.29 -2.91
CA ASP A 15 -12.88 5.59 -3.56
C ASP A 15 -11.57 6.07 -4.17
N ALA A 16 -11.64 6.69 -5.34
CA ALA A 16 -10.48 7.16 -6.10
C ALA A 16 -9.61 8.13 -5.29
N GLN A 17 -10.12 8.84 -4.27
CA GLN A 17 -9.31 9.70 -3.42
C GLN A 17 -8.20 8.95 -2.66
N PHE A 18 -8.35 7.64 -2.44
CA PHE A 18 -7.34 6.80 -1.82
C PHE A 18 -6.35 6.21 -2.83
N ALA A 19 -6.61 6.34 -4.12
CA ALA A 19 -5.76 5.84 -5.19
C ALA A 19 -4.65 6.82 -5.55
N PHE A 20 -3.55 6.31 -6.10
CA PHE A 20 -2.52 7.13 -6.73
C PHE A 20 -3.00 7.62 -8.10
N GLY A 21 -3.64 6.74 -8.88
CA GLY A 21 -4.24 7.03 -10.17
C GLY A 21 -5.76 6.91 -10.17
N LYS A 22 -6.42 7.69 -11.02
CA LYS A 22 -7.87 7.61 -11.28
C LYS A 22 -8.14 7.57 -12.78
N PRO A 23 -9.32 7.06 -13.21
CA PRO A 23 -9.68 7.08 -14.61
C PRO A 23 -9.68 8.50 -15.18
N ASP A 24 -9.14 8.65 -16.38
CA ASP A 24 -9.18 9.89 -17.16
C ASP A 24 -9.58 9.58 -18.61
N ALA A 25 -10.49 10.37 -19.17
CA ALA A 25 -11.03 10.10 -20.50
C ALA A 25 -10.04 10.39 -21.65
N GLN A 26 -8.98 11.16 -21.40
CA GLN A 26 -8.02 11.59 -22.41
C GLN A 26 -6.72 10.78 -22.35
N SER A 27 -6.21 10.53 -21.15
CA SER A 27 -4.94 9.83 -20.92
C SER A 27 -5.09 8.44 -20.29
N HIS A 28 -6.32 7.94 -20.15
CA HIS A 28 -6.72 6.75 -19.37
C HIS A 28 -6.51 6.87 -17.86
N VAL A 29 -5.42 7.51 -17.44
CA VAL A 29 -5.04 7.71 -16.03
C VAL A 29 -4.67 9.16 -15.78
N ALA A 30 -5.20 9.73 -14.70
CA ALA A 30 -4.73 10.97 -14.10
C ALA A 30 -4.32 10.73 -12.64
N LEU A 31 -3.46 11.58 -12.09
CA LEU A 31 -3.14 11.53 -10.66
C LEU A 31 -4.39 11.83 -9.82
N SER A 32 -4.52 11.13 -8.70
CA SER A 32 -5.60 11.35 -7.72
C SER A 32 -5.05 11.95 -6.42
N GLN A 33 -5.87 11.98 -5.37
CA GLN A 33 -5.52 12.57 -4.08
C GLN A 33 -4.58 11.70 -3.26
N ASN A 34 -4.41 10.41 -3.59
CA ASN A 34 -3.43 9.52 -2.97
C ASN A 34 -3.48 9.52 -1.43
N LYS A 35 -4.68 9.60 -0.86
CA LYS A 35 -4.85 9.57 0.59
C LYS A 35 -4.64 8.16 1.10
N ASN A 36 -3.92 7.99 2.22
CA ASN A 36 -4.03 6.70 2.92
C ASN A 36 -5.48 6.55 3.42
N PRO A 37 -6.09 5.36 3.31
CA PRO A 37 -7.39 5.12 3.91
C PRO A 37 -7.30 5.13 5.44
N HIS A 38 -8.45 5.32 6.09
CA HIS A 38 -8.58 5.03 7.51
C HIS A 38 -8.30 3.55 7.76
N LEU A 39 -7.60 3.23 8.85
CA LEU A 39 -7.49 1.87 9.36
C LEU A 39 -7.68 1.90 10.87
N ALA A 40 -8.40 0.93 11.42
CA ALA A 40 -8.50 0.76 12.86
C ALA A 40 -8.49 -0.72 13.23
N TRP A 41 -8.10 -1.00 14.46
CA TRP A 41 -7.98 -2.36 14.98
C TRP A 41 -8.34 -2.48 16.44
N SER A 42 -8.71 -3.69 16.83
CA SER A 42 -9.12 -4.04 18.20
C SER A 42 -8.82 -5.52 18.49
N ASP A 43 -9.13 -5.96 19.71
CA ASP A 43 -8.88 -7.32 20.18
C ASP A 43 -7.39 -7.75 20.02
N VAL A 44 -6.47 -6.84 20.33
CA VAL A 44 -5.03 -7.01 20.15
C VAL A 44 -4.46 -8.06 21.12
N PRO A 45 -3.51 -8.92 20.69
CA PRO A 45 -2.92 -9.93 21.56
C PRO A 45 -2.26 -9.31 22.81
N ALA A 46 -2.34 -9.99 23.95
CA ALA A 46 -1.60 -9.60 25.15
C ALA A 46 -0.09 -9.61 24.88
N GLY A 47 0.63 -8.64 25.43
CA GLY A 47 2.07 -8.48 25.20
C GLY A 47 2.43 -7.66 23.96
N THR A 48 1.46 -7.15 23.21
CA THR A 48 1.71 -6.24 22.08
C THR A 48 2.39 -4.95 22.56
N ARG A 49 3.51 -4.60 21.91
CA ARG A 49 4.33 -3.42 22.21
C ARG A 49 4.44 -2.44 21.06
N SER A 50 4.24 -2.89 19.82
CA SER A 50 4.08 -2.03 18.65
C SER A 50 3.24 -2.72 17.57
N PHE A 51 2.85 -1.97 16.55
CA PHE A 51 2.24 -2.47 15.34
C PHE A 51 3.07 -2.13 14.10
N VAL A 52 2.86 -2.93 13.05
CA VAL A 52 3.31 -2.68 11.68
C VAL A 52 2.08 -2.71 10.77
N VAL A 53 2.00 -1.76 9.84
CA VAL A 53 0.99 -1.73 8.77
C VAL A 53 1.69 -1.94 7.43
N ILE A 54 1.24 -2.96 6.70
CA ILE A 54 1.67 -3.24 5.32
C ILE A 54 0.45 -3.19 4.41
N CYS A 55 0.55 -2.47 3.29
CA CYS A 55 -0.39 -2.61 2.17
C CYS A 55 0.32 -3.31 1.01
N THR A 56 -0.23 -4.44 0.57
CA THR A 56 0.28 -5.23 -0.55
C THR A 56 -0.81 -5.44 -1.59
N ASP A 57 -0.46 -5.24 -2.85
CA ASP A 57 -1.23 -5.67 -4.03
C ASP A 57 -0.57 -6.93 -4.59
N SER A 58 -1.26 -8.07 -4.53
CA SER A 58 -0.74 -9.36 -5.05
C SER A 58 -1.23 -9.66 -6.47
N ASP A 59 -1.93 -8.72 -7.10
CA ASP A 59 -2.51 -8.85 -8.44
C ASP A 59 -1.66 -8.15 -9.52
N VAL A 60 -0.48 -7.64 -9.16
CA VAL A 60 0.37 -6.89 -10.10
C VAL A 60 0.92 -7.81 -11.19
N PRO A 61 0.81 -7.44 -12.48
CA PRO A 61 1.37 -8.21 -13.59
C PRO A 61 2.87 -8.52 -13.41
N SER A 62 3.25 -9.80 -13.45
CA SER A 62 4.67 -10.20 -13.38
C SER A 62 5.51 -9.69 -14.55
N GLN A 63 4.88 -9.29 -15.65
CA GLN A 63 5.50 -8.83 -16.89
C GLN A 63 4.77 -7.60 -17.42
N GLY A 64 5.53 -6.60 -17.88
CA GLY A 64 5.01 -5.30 -18.34
C GLY A 64 4.71 -5.21 -19.84
N ASP A 65 4.85 -6.32 -20.60
CA ASP A 65 4.82 -6.29 -22.07
C ASP A 65 3.53 -5.72 -22.66
N ASP A 66 2.40 -5.90 -22.00
CA ASP A 66 1.10 -5.40 -22.45
C ASP A 66 0.50 -4.32 -21.53
N VAL A 67 1.19 -3.98 -20.44
CA VAL A 67 0.71 -2.99 -19.46
C VAL A 67 0.57 -1.61 -20.10
N ASN A 68 -0.61 -1.00 -19.95
CA ASN A 68 -0.92 0.37 -20.37
C ASN A 68 -0.69 0.64 -21.86
N LYS A 69 -1.06 -0.31 -22.74
CA LYS A 69 -0.90 -0.20 -24.21
C LYS A 69 -2.24 -0.25 -24.95
N GLU A 70 -2.41 0.68 -25.88
CA GLU A 70 -3.58 0.74 -26.77
C GLU A 70 -3.77 -0.54 -27.58
N GLY A 71 -5.01 -1.02 -27.62
CA GLY A 71 -5.38 -2.25 -28.33
C GLY A 71 -4.83 -3.55 -27.72
N ARG A 72 -4.28 -3.50 -26.50
CA ARG A 72 -3.79 -4.65 -25.74
C ARG A 72 -4.53 -4.74 -24.40
N GLU A 73 -4.61 -5.94 -23.86
CA GLU A 73 -5.18 -6.20 -22.53
C GLU A 73 -4.16 -7.02 -21.73
N VAL A 74 -4.07 -6.78 -20.42
CA VAL A 74 -3.32 -7.66 -19.54
C VAL A 74 -4.26 -8.81 -19.14
N PRO A 75 -3.94 -10.05 -19.51
CA PRO A 75 -4.88 -11.16 -19.36
C PRO A 75 -4.96 -11.64 -17.91
N ALA A 76 -6.13 -12.14 -17.52
CA ALA A 76 -6.39 -12.58 -16.16
C ALA A 76 -5.50 -13.75 -15.70
N ASP A 77 -5.01 -14.57 -16.64
CA ASP A 77 -4.13 -15.71 -16.38
C ASP A 77 -2.63 -15.37 -16.38
N LEU A 78 -2.26 -14.11 -16.63
CA LEU A 78 -0.87 -13.67 -16.46
C LEU A 78 -0.45 -13.88 -15.00
N PRO A 79 0.73 -14.49 -14.73
CA PRO A 79 1.22 -14.63 -13.37
C PRO A 79 1.33 -13.27 -12.67
N ARG A 80 0.97 -13.23 -11.39
CA ARG A 80 0.96 -12.03 -10.57
C ARG A 80 2.11 -12.03 -9.55
N VAL A 81 2.50 -10.84 -9.10
CA VAL A 81 3.56 -10.63 -8.09
C VAL A 81 3.07 -9.63 -7.04
N ASP A 82 3.72 -9.67 -5.87
CA ASP A 82 3.46 -8.70 -4.82
C ASP A 82 4.04 -7.33 -5.16
N PHE A 83 3.31 -6.29 -4.77
CA PHE A 83 3.72 -4.90 -4.83
C PHE A 83 3.34 -4.19 -3.52
N TYR A 84 4.33 -3.68 -2.81
CA TYR A 84 4.14 -2.94 -1.58
C TYR A 84 3.71 -1.51 -1.87
N HIS A 85 2.51 -1.15 -1.41
CA HIS A 85 1.92 0.19 -1.49
C HIS A 85 2.14 1.00 -0.21
N TRP A 86 2.37 0.33 0.92
CA TRP A 86 2.62 1.01 2.19
C TRP A 86 3.44 0.15 3.13
N VAL A 87 4.46 0.75 3.73
CA VAL A 87 5.25 0.18 4.81
C VAL A 87 5.31 1.20 5.95
N LEU A 88 4.63 0.92 7.06
CA LEU A 88 4.66 1.73 8.28
C LEU A 88 5.01 0.84 9.47
N VAL A 89 6.08 1.19 10.19
CA VAL A 89 6.60 0.44 11.32
C VAL A 89 6.64 1.29 12.59
N ASP A 90 6.78 0.61 13.72
CA ASP A 90 6.90 1.20 15.06
C ASP A 90 5.69 2.03 15.47
N VAL A 91 4.50 1.64 15.01
CA VAL A 91 3.25 2.22 15.49
C VAL A 91 3.11 1.90 16.99
N PRO A 92 3.04 2.88 17.90
CA PRO A 92 3.01 2.60 19.33
C PRO A 92 1.82 1.73 19.74
N ALA A 93 1.99 0.88 20.76
CA ALA A 93 0.90 0.01 21.25
C ALA A 93 -0.35 0.77 21.74
N SER A 94 -0.23 2.06 22.06
CA SER A 94 -1.35 2.93 22.44
C SER A 94 -2.20 3.39 21.24
N VAL A 95 -1.70 3.24 20.01
CA VAL A 95 -2.44 3.59 18.79
C VAL A 95 -3.32 2.41 18.39
N SER A 96 -4.59 2.71 18.08
CA SER A 96 -5.58 1.73 17.61
C SER A 96 -6.26 2.14 16.30
N GLU A 97 -5.89 3.30 15.75
CA GLU A 97 -6.37 3.80 14.48
C GLU A 97 -5.29 4.64 13.78
N ILE A 98 -5.33 4.63 12.45
CA ILE A 98 -4.64 5.56 11.58
C ILE A 98 -5.72 6.34 10.82
N PRO A 99 -5.85 7.66 11.05
CA PRO A 99 -6.83 8.47 10.35
C PRO A 99 -6.60 8.48 8.84
N ALA A 100 -7.67 8.62 8.06
CA ALA A 100 -7.53 8.84 6.63
C ALA A 100 -6.71 10.11 6.36
N ALA A 101 -5.88 10.06 5.33
CA ALA A 101 -5.05 11.17 4.87
C ALA A 101 -3.95 11.68 5.83
N SER A 102 -3.66 10.98 6.93
CA SER A 102 -2.64 11.39 7.92
C SER A 102 -1.19 11.13 7.47
N HIS A 103 -0.94 10.05 6.72
CA HIS A 103 0.39 9.66 6.23
C HIS A 103 0.60 9.98 4.74
N SER A 104 -0.47 10.20 4.00
CA SER A 104 -0.42 10.68 2.62
C SER A 104 -1.70 11.43 2.28
N ASN A 105 -1.61 12.55 1.58
CA ASN A 105 -2.77 13.33 1.14
C ASN A 105 -2.62 13.96 -0.26
N HIS A 106 -1.57 13.60 -0.99
CA HIS A 106 -1.33 13.95 -2.40
C HIS A 106 -0.26 13.02 -2.99
N VAL A 107 -0.13 13.03 -4.32
CA VAL A 107 1.02 12.43 -5.01
C VAL A 107 2.21 13.38 -4.90
N THR A 108 3.35 12.89 -4.43
CA THR A 108 4.60 13.65 -4.36
C THR A 108 5.55 13.13 -5.45
N PRO A 109 5.80 13.90 -6.53
CA PRO A 109 6.79 13.51 -7.53
C PRO A 109 8.15 13.24 -6.88
N ARG A 110 8.81 12.15 -7.31
CA ARG A 110 10.09 11.68 -6.73
C ARG A 110 9.98 11.11 -5.32
N GLY A 111 8.77 10.83 -4.86
CA GLY A 111 8.49 10.17 -3.59
C GLY A 111 8.47 11.10 -2.38
N LYS A 112 7.92 10.58 -1.28
CA LYS A 112 7.88 11.27 0.02
C LYS A 112 9.17 10.99 0.79
N PHE A 113 9.57 11.92 1.65
CA PHE A 113 10.73 11.73 2.51
C PHE A 113 10.45 10.72 3.64
N GLY A 114 11.51 10.06 4.09
CA GLY A 114 11.51 9.16 5.24
C GLY A 114 12.94 8.94 5.76
N PRO A 115 13.16 8.02 6.71
CA PRO A 115 12.16 7.10 7.25
C PRO A 115 11.26 7.73 8.33
N ASP A 116 11.61 8.90 8.88
CA ASP A 116 10.84 9.51 9.97
C ASP A 116 9.39 9.83 9.55
N ALA A 117 8.43 9.43 10.38
CA ALA A 117 7.00 9.66 10.19
C ALA A 117 6.38 10.28 11.46
N LEU A 118 5.05 10.45 11.45
CA LEU A 118 4.30 11.02 12.58
C LEU A 118 4.55 10.26 13.88
N ASP A 119 4.58 10.97 15.00
CA ASP A 119 4.59 10.42 16.36
C ASP A 119 5.68 9.36 16.64
N GLY A 120 6.84 9.51 16.00
CA GLY A 120 7.99 8.61 16.18
C GLY A 120 7.88 7.29 15.42
N MET A 121 6.85 7.13 14.58
CA MET A 121 6.74 6.01 13.63
C MET A 121 7.78 6.16 12.51
N ARG A 122 7.96 5.08 11.74
CA ARG A 122 8.83 5.12 10.55
C ARG A 122 8.17 4.52 9.32
N HIS A 123 8.44 5.11 8.17
CA HIS A 123 8.10 4.53 6.87
C HIS A 123 9.27 3.77 6.26
N GLY A 124 8.95 2.63 5.65
CA GLY A 124 9.84 2.00 4.67
C GLY A 124 9.59 2.55 3.28
N VAL A 125 10.46 2.19 2.33
CA VAL A 125 10.21 2.44 0.91
C VAL A 125 9.18 1.44 0.38
N ASN A 126 8.32 1.92 -0.51
CA ASN A 126 7.33 1.15 -1.24
C ASN A 126 7.81 0.93 -2.69
N ASP A 127 7.12 0.07 -3.44
CA ASP A 127 7.59 -0.41 -4.74
C ASP A 127 7.42 0.61 -5.89
N TYR A 128 6.76 1.75 -5.64
CA TYR A 128 6.81 2.88 -6.58
C TYR A 128 8.23 3.39 -6.80
N THR A 129 9.12 3.17 -5.84
CA THR A 129 10.56 3.43 -5.98
C THR A 129 11.19 2.65 -7.14
N ALA A 130 10.88 1.37 -7.24
CA ALA A 130 11.37 0.53 -8.33
C ALA A 130 10.61 0.83 -9.63
N TRP A 131 9.29 1.00 -9.55
CA TRP A 131 8.41 1.30 -10.69
C TRP A 131 8.85 2.56 -11.45
N PHE A 132 9.14 3.66 -10.74
CA PHE A 132 9.53 4.92 -11.34
C PHE A 132 11.04 5.09 -11.57
N ALA A 133 11.86 4.06 -11.35
CA ALA A 133 13.32 4.16 -11.48
C ALA A 133 13.79 4.66 -12.87
N GLY A 134 13.01 4.36 -13.92
CA GLY A 134 13.27 4.79 -15.30
C GLY A 134 12.62 6.10 -15.72
N ASP A 135 11.85 6.77 -14.86
CA ASP A 135 11.13 8.01 -15.17
C ASP A 135 11.87 9.23 -14.59
N ASP A 136 12.41 10.11 -15.43
CA ASP A 136 13.19 11.27 -14.95
C ASP A 136 12.40 12.29 -14.11
N THR A 137 11.07 12.30 -14.27
CA THR A 137 10.18 13.19 -13.52
C THR A 137 9.77 12.58 -12.19
N MET A 138 9.65 11.25 -12.14
CA MET A 138 9.13 10.51 -10.98
C MET A 138 10.18 9.71 -10.21
N LYS A 139 11.40 9.49 -10.72
CA LYS A 139 12.41 8.69 -10.02
C LYS A 139 12.77 9.28 -8.67
N GLY A 140 12.82 8.43 -7.65
CA GLY A 140 13.15 8.78 -6.27
C GLY A 140 12.76 7.67 -5.30
N ASP A 141 13.01 7.88 -4.01
CA ASP A 141 12.59 6.95 -2.97
C ASP A 141 11.17 7.31 -2.50
N TYR A 142 10.25 6.35 -2.60
CA TYR A 142 8.86 6.52 -2.20
C TYR A 142 8.65 5.93 -0.82
N TYR A 143 8.71 6.76 0.21
CA TYR A 143 8.37 6.36 1.57
C TYR A 143 6.86 6.47 1.83
N GLY A 144 6.34 5.55 2.64
CA GLY A 144 4.96 5.61 3.13
C GLY A 144 3.93 5.09 2.13
N TYR A 145 2.72 5.64 2.19
CA TYR A 145 1.59 5.18 1.37
C TYR A 145 1.61 5.82 -0.01
N ASP A 146 1.60 5.01 -1.07
CA ASP A 146 1.19 5.40 -2.41
C ASP A 146 0.16 4.38 -2.89
N GLY A 147 -1.05 4.85 -3.20
CA GLY A 147 -2.23 4.01 -3.33
C GLY A 147 -2.38 3.30 -4.67
N PRO A 148 -3.54 2.67 -4.93
CA PRO A 148 -3.83 1.97 -6.17
C PRO A 148 -3.53 2.77 -7.45
N CYS A 149 -2.91 2.11 -8.43
CA CYS A 149 -2.83 2.58 -9.82
C CYS A 149 -2.64 1.37 -10.77
N PRO A 150 -3.58 0.40 -10.75
CA PRO A 150 -3.45 -0.80 -11.57
C PRO A 150 -3.47 -0.43 -13.06
N PRO A 151 -2.93 -1.26 -13.97
CA PRO A 151 -2.96 -0.96 -15.39
C PRO A 151 -4.38 -0.67 -15.89
N TRP A 152 -4.55 0.37 -16.70
CA TRP A 152 -5.88 0.76 -17.21
C TRP A 152 -6.47 -0.26 -18.18
N ASN A 153 -5.65 -1.20 -18.64
CA ASN A 153 -6.04 -2.33 -19.49
C ASN A 153 -5.91 -3.69 -18.81
N ASP A 154 -5.79 -3.75 -17.48
CA ASP A 154 -5.86 -5.05 -16.78
C ASP A 154 -7.28 -5.59 -16.76
N THR A 155 -7.44 -6.86 -17.06
CA THR A 155 -8.75 -7.52 -17.17
C THR A 155 -9.29 -7.98 -15.83
N ILE A 156 -8.50 -7.88 -14.76
CA ILE A 156 -8.93 -8.19 -13.39
C ILE A 156 -9.03 -6.92 -12.52
N VAL A 157 -9.79 -7.06 -11.43
CA VAL A 157 -9.79 -6.09 -10.33
C VAL A 157 -8.66 -6.45 -9.38
N HIS A 158 -7.87 -5.45 -8.97
CA HIS A 158 -6.78 -5.64 -8.01
C HIS A 158 -7.28 -5.56 -6.56
N HIS A 159 -6.62 -6.31 -5.68
CA HIS A 159 -6.91 -6.41 -4.26
C HIS A 159 -5.76 -5.86 -3.42
N TYR A 160 -6.07 -4.81 -2.65
CA TYR A 160 -5.13 -4.11 -1.78
C TYR A 160 -5.32 -4.59 -0.34
N HIS A 161 -4.41 -5.45 0.11
CA HIS A 161 -4.44 -6.07 1.44
C HIS A 161 -3.76 -5.18 2.48
N PHE A 162 -4.54 -4.49 3.30
CA PHE A 162 -4.03 -3.73 4.44
C PHE A 162 -3.92 -4.64 5.66
N THR A 163 -2.72 -5.08 5.98
CA THR A 163 -2.43 -5.99 7.09
C THR A 163 -1.79 -5.24 8.26
N VAL A 164 -2.36 -5.44 9.45
CA VAL A 164 -1.77 -4.96 10.71
C VAL A 164 -1.17 -6.15 11.45
N TYR A 165 0.10 -6.05 11.80
CA TYR A 165 0.83 -7.02 12.63
C TYR A 165 1.02 -6.45 14.03
N ALA A 166 0.68 -7.22 15.06
CA ALA A 166 0.93 -6.90 16.45
C ALA A 166 2.22 -7.58 16.91
N LEU A 167 3.18 -6.82 17.45
CA LEU A 167 4.53 -7.29 17.76
C LEU A 167 4.86 -7.28 19.25
N ASP A 168 5.75 -8.18 19.70
CA ASP A 168 6.28 -8.25 21.07
C ASP A 168 7.52 -7.36 21.31
N ILE A 169 7.86 -6.52 20.35
CA ILE A 169 8.95 -5.53 20.38
C ILE A 169 8.37 -4.13 20.19
N GLU A 170 9.04 -3.13 20.75
CA GLU A 170 8.66 -1.71 20.58
C GLU A 170 9.13 -1.13 19.24
N ARG A 171 10.22 -1.67 18.69
CA ARG A 171 10.87 -1.14 17.50
C ARG A 171 11.40 -2.26 16.62
N VAL A 172 11.04 -2.23 15.34
CA VAL A 172 11.54 -3.14 14.31
C VAL A 172 13.06 -2.97 14.17
N PRO A 173 13.85 -4.07 14.18
CA PRO A 173 15.31 -4.04 14.22
C PRO A 173 15.92 -3.77 12.83
N LEU A 174 15.46 -2.70 12.19
CA LEU A 174 15.94 -2.20 10.90
C LEU A 174 16.33 -0.73 11.06
N GLU A 175 17.37 -0.31 10.36
CA GLU A 175 17.86 1.07 10.34
C GLU A 175 18.08 1.53 8.89
N GLY A 176 18.03 2.84 8.67
CA GLY A 176 18.20 3.41 7.33
C GLY A 176 17.04 3.07 6.39
N ARG A 177 17.36 2.66 5.17
CA ARG A 177 16.41 2.38 4.08
C ARG A 177 16.05 0.89 4.06
N PHE A 178 14.75 0.58 4.17
CA PHE A 178 14.21 -0.78 4.17
C PHE A 178 12.87 -0.85 3.42
N GLY A 179 12.56 -2.00 2.84
CA GLY A 179 11.30 -2.27 2.13
C GLY A 179 10.38 -3.25 2.84
N GLY A 180 9.27 -3.64 2.19
CA GLY A 180 8.28 -4.56 2.75
C GLY A 180 8.86 -5.92 3.11
N ASP A 181 9.65 -6.52 2.23
CA ASP A 181 10.29 -7.82 2.47
C ASP A 181 11.24 -7.81 3.67
N ASP A 182 12.04 -6.74 3.81
CA ASP A 182 12.95 -6.56 4.96
C ASP A 182 12.16 -6.54 6.26
N VAL A 183 11.05 -5.80 6.29
CA VAL A 183 10.17 -5.69 7.47
C VAL A 183 9.53 -7.03 7.78
N LEU A 184 8.92 -7.71 6.81
CA LEU A 184 8.28 -9.00 7.02
C LEU A 184 9.27 -10.06 7.54
N ALA A 185 10.50 -10.07 7.01
CA ALA A 185 11.56 -10.94 7.50
C ALA A 185 11.97 -10.60 8.94
N ALA A 186 12.17 -9.31 9.24
CA ALA A 186 12.60 -8.84 10.56
C ALA A 186 11.56 -9.06 11.66
N ILE A 187 10.26 -8.93 11.35
CA ILE A 187 9.19 -9.05 12.35
C ILE A 187 8.72 -10.49 12.55
N LYS A 188 9.02 -11.41 11.62
CA LYS A 188 8.54 -12.81 11.67
C LYS A 188 8.65 -13.49 13.04
N PRO A 189 9.76 -13.41 13.81
CA PRO A 189 9.85 -14.04 15.13
C PRO A 189 9.10 -13.28 16.23
N HIS A 190 8.60 -12.08 15.95
CA HIS A 190 8.00 -11.13 16.89
C HIS A 190 6.47 -10.99 16.74
N VAL A 191 5.87 -11.58 15.70
CA VAL A 191 4.43 -11.48 15.44
C VAL A 191 3.63 -12.27 16.48
N LEU A 192 2.85 -11.55 17.29
CA LEU A 192 1.87 -12.13 18.23
C LEU A 192 0.52 -12.41 17.57
N GLY A 193 0.21 -11.68 16.50
CA GLY A 193 -0.99 -11.86 15.69
C GLY A 193 -1.03 -10.87 14.53
N SER A 194 -1.87 -11.15 13.55
CA SER A 194 -2.17 -10.24 12.45
C SER A 194 -3.63 -10.34 12.03
N ALA A 195 -4.11 -9.30 11.36
CA ALA A 195 -5.38 -9.30 10.65
C ALA A 195 -5.31 -8.32 9.48
N SER A 196 -6.18 -8.51 8.49
CA SER A 196 -6.20 -7.69 7.29
C SER A 196 -7.62 -7.24 6.93
N VAL A 197 -7.71 -6.09 6.28
CA VAL A 197 -8.88 -5.66 5.51
C VAL A 197 -8.45 -5.42 4.08
N THR A 198 -9.25 -5.85 3.12
CA THR A 198 -8.93 -5.73 1.69
C THR A 198 -9.85 -4.70 1.04
N GLY A 199 -9.29 -3.77 0.30
CA GLY A 199 -10.03 -2.89 -0.62
C GLY A 199 -9.76 -3.32 -2.06
N THR A 200 -10.67 -3.01 -2.98
CA THR A 200 -10.47 -3.33 -4.41
C THR A 200 -10.38 -2.06 -5.25
N TYR A 201 -9.66 -2.13 -6.37
CA TYR A 201 -9.60 -1.02 -7.32
C TYR A 201 -9.31 -1.50 -8.74
N THR A 202 -9.83 -0.79 -9.73
CA THR A 202 -9.49 -0.99 -11.14
C THR A 202 -9.55 0.34 -11.88
N LEU A 203 -8.67 0.52 -12.86
CA LEU A 203 -8.75 1.60 -13.84
C LEU A 203 -9.41 1.15 -15.16
N ASN A 204 -9.64 -0.17 -15.32
CA ASN A 204 -10.31 -0.71 -16.49
C ASN A 204 -11.83 -0.77 -16.25
N PRO A 205 -12.64 0.04 -16.95
CA PRO A 205 -14.10 0.04 -16.76
C PRO A 205 -14.77 -1.28 -17.18
N LYS A 206 -14.07 -2.16 -17.92
CA LYS A 206 -14.59 -3.49 -18.29
C LYS A 206 -14.43 -4.53 -17.19
N ALA A 207 -13.54 -4.30 -16.22
CA ALA A 207 -13.30 -5.21 -15.09
C ALA A 207 -14.18 -4.88 -13.86
N ALA A 208 -14.74 -3.67 -13.82
CA ALA A 208 -15.55 -3.14 -12.71
C ALA A 208 -16.97 -3.74 -12.63
#